data_AF-A0A522MTJ0-F1
#
_entry.id   AF-A0A522MTJ0-F1
#
_cell.length_a   1.000
_cell.length_b   1.000
_cell.length_c   1.000
_cell.angle_alpha   90.00
_cell.angle_beta   90.00
_cell.angle_gamma   90.00
#
_symmetry.space_group_name_H-M   'P 1'
#
loop_
_entity.id
_entity.type
_entity.pdbx_description
1 polymer ?
#
loop_
_entity_poly.entity_id
_entity_poly.type
_entity_poly.pdbx_seq_one_letter_code
_entity_poly.pdbx_strand_id
1 'polypeptide(L)'
;MTPLTWTEMKAAEPRLEALELLVLTIAGHADRRRPLCYACAWSEAVKPLLTPLVGWQRGYVPEDAPDPTDEVTVLRLADLPMPERTVAGTDAERYLRSRAAWEIAADRLVAILRQADPGRGHGLGVATVAELDRRA
;
A
#
# COMPACT_ATOMS: atom_id res chain seq x y z
N MET A 1 -13.32 -14.67 16.04
CA MET A 1 -12.54 -14.97 14.81
C MET A 1 -11.07 -14.83 15.17
N THR A 2 -10.28 -15.89 15.01
CA THR A 2 -8.83 -15.85 15.32
C THR A 2 -8.11 -14.94 14.33
N PRO A 3 -7.20 -14.05 14.79
CA PRO A 3 -6.41 -13.23 13.88
C PRO A 3 -5.55 -14.08 12.94
N LEU A 4 -5.63 -13.81 11.63
CA LEU A 4 -4.68 -14.38 10.66
C LEU A 4 -3.33 -13.66 10.78
N THR A 5 -2.26 -14.44 10.66
CA THR A 5 -0.89 -13.95 10.45
C THR A 5 -0.72 -13.37 9.05
N TRP A 6 0.35 -12.59 8.84
CA TRP A 6 0.69 -12.08 7.49
C TRP A 6 0.86 -13.20 6.45
N THR A 7 1.46 -14.33 6.84
CA THR A 7 1.62 -15.49 5.97
C THR A 7 0.26 -16.08 5.54
N GLU A 8 -0.66 -16.24 6.50
CA GLU A 8 -2.02 -16.73 6.21
C GLU A 8 -2.82 -15.74 5.37
N MET A 9 -2.64 -14.43 5.60
CA MET A 9 -3.24 -13.39 4.75
C MET A 9 -2.75 -13.48 3.31
N LYS A 10 -1.44 -13.69 3.07
CA LYS A 10 -0.90 -13.89 1.72
C LYS A 10 -1.40 -15.17 1.06
N ALA A 11 -1.57 -16.25 1.83
CA ALA A 11 -2.17 -17.48 1.30
C ALA A 11 -3.64 -17.26 0.86
N ALA A 12 -4.39 -16.44 1.59
CA ALA A 12 -5.77 -16.09 1.26
C ALA A 12 -5.90 -15.03 0.15
N GLU A 13 -4.92 -14.14 0.01
CA GLU A 13 -4.86 -13.08 -1.01
C GLU A 13 -3.45 -12.99 -1.60
N PRO A 14 -3.13 -13.79 -2.65
CA PRO A 14 -1.79 -13.86 -3.23
C PRO A 14 -1.27 -12.52 -3.78
N ARG A 15 -2.14 -11.56 -4.11
CA ARG A 15 -1.73 -10.21 -4.52
C ARG A 15 -0.97 -9.47 -3.42
N LEU A 16 -1.15 -9.85 -2.14
CA LEU A 16 -0.36 -9.31 -1.03
C LEU A 16 1.12 -9.70 -1.10
N GLU A 17 1.45 -10.85 -1.68
CA GLU A 17 2.83 -11.24 -1.92
C GLU A 17 3.49 -10.36 -2.97
N ALA A 18 2.79 -10.09 -4.08
CA ALA A 18 3.28 -9.16 -5.10
C ALA A 18 3.47 -7.74 -4.55
N LEU A 19 2.55 -7.28 -3.70
CA LEU A 19 2.67 -5.99 -3.02
C LEU A 19 3.88 -5.96 -2.06
N GLU A 20 4.09 -7.00 -1.26
CA GLU A 20 5.27 -7.08 -0.38
C GLU A 20 6.58 -7.06 -1.18
N LEU A 21 6.65 -7.78 -2.30
CA LEU A 21 7.81 -7.77 -3.19
C LEU A 21 8.06 -6.38 -3.78
N LEU A 22 7.02 -5.67 -4.23
CA LEU A 22 7.14 -4.30 -4.71
C LEU A 22 7.70 -3.37 -3.62
N VAL A 23 7.19 -3.47 -2.39
CA VAL A 23 7.67 -2.68 -1.24
C VAL A 23 9.13 -2.99 -0.93
N LEU A 24 9.52 -4.26 -0.97
CA LEU A 24 10.92 -4.67 -0.80
C LEU A 24 11.81 -4.11 -1.92
N THR A 25 11.34 -4.08 -3.17
CA THR A 25 12.07 -3.47 -4.28
C THR A 25 12.26 -1.96 -4.09
N ILE A 26 11.19 -1.24 -3.73
CA ILE A 26 11.26 0.21 -3.42
C ILE A 26 12.28 0.46 -2.29
N ALA A 27 12.16 -0.31 -1.20
CA ALA A 27 13.06 -0.21 -0.05
C ALA A 27 14.53 -0.53 -0.42
N GLY A 28 14.75 -1.54 -1.27
CA GLY A 28 16.10 -1.94 -1.71
C GLY A 28 16.78 -0.93 -2.64
N HIS A 29 16.03 -0.04 -3.28
CA HIS A 29 16.58 1.04 -4.11
C HIS A 29 16.91 2.32 -3.32
N ALA A 30 16.50 2.40 -2.04
CA ALA A 30 16.82 3.51 -1.17
C ALA A 30 18.32 3.49 -0.82
N ASP A 31 19.01 4.59 -1.09
CA ASP A 31 20.41 4.76 -0.72
C ASP A 31 20.68 6.23 -0.31
N ARG A 32 21.91 6.54 0.13
CA ARG A 32 22.26 7.91 0.56
C ARG A 32 22.15 8.97 -0.54
N ARG A 33 22.19 8.57 -1.82
CA ARG A 33 22.06 9.47 -2.99
C ARG A 33 20.62 9.53 -3.50
N ARG A 34 19.81 8.53 -3.18
CA ARG A 34 18.39 8.42 -3.51
C ARG A 34 17.63 8.08 -2.22
N PRO A 35 17.43 9.06 -1.34
CA PRO A 35 16.72 8.82 -0.10
C PRO A 35 15.27 8.40 -0.40
N LEU A 36 14.71 7.60 0.49
CA LEU A 36 13.30 7.21 0.49
C LEU A 36 12.60 7.91 1.66
N CYS A 37 11.50 8.60 1.40
CA CYS A 37 10.55 9.04 2.41
C CYS A 37 9.53 7.93 2.60
N TYR A 38 9.58 7.23 3.74
CA TYR A 38 8.64 6.13 3.98
C TYR A 38 7.18 6.63 3.94
N ALA A 39 6.93 7.86 4.40
CA ALA A 39 5.59 8.45 4.44
C ALA A 39 5.04 8.70 3.04
N CYS A 40 5.84 9.27 2.12
CA CYS A 40 5.44 9.45 0.72
C CYS A 40 5.31 8.11 -0.01
N ALA A 41 6.24 7.18 0.19
CA ALA A 41 6.13 5.85 -0.41
C ALA A 41 4.86 5.13 0.06
N TRP A 42 4.51 5.28 1.34
CA TRP A 42 3.26 4.76 1.89
C TRP A 42 2.03 5.44 1.28
N SER A 43 1.95 6.78 1.31
CA SER A 43 0.76 7.51 0.87
C SER A 43 0.52 7.40 -0.64
N GLU A 44 1.59 7.52 -1.44
CA GLU A 44 1.48 7.67 -2.90
C GLU A 44 1.53 6.34 -3.65
N ALA A 45 2.15 5.30 -3.09
CA ALA A 45 2.36 4.04 -3.80
C ALA A 45 1.74 2.84 -3.08
N VAL A 46 2.06 2.62 -1.80
CA VAL A 46 1.70 1.37 -1.12
C VAL A 46 0.26 1.33 -0.65
N LYS A 47 -0.21 2.39 0.03
CA LYS A 47 -1.58 2.46 0.56
C LYS A 47 -2.63 2.33 -0.55
N PRO A 48 -2.53 3.01 -1.71
CA PRO A 48 -3.49 2.85 -2.81
C PRO A 48 -3.56 1.41 -3.35
N LEU A 49 -2.44 0.69 -3.37
CA LEU A 49 -2.37 -0.71 -3.81
C LEU A 49 -2.86 -1.71 -2.74
N LEU A 50 -2.72 -1.37 -1.45
CA LEU A 50 -3.20 -2.20 -0.34
C LEU A 50 -4.72 -2.07 -0.14
N THR A 51 -5.26 -0.86 -0.30
CA THR A 51 -6.67 -0.51 -0.16
C THR A 51 -7.66 -1.50 -0.81
N PRO A 52 -7.50 -1.92 -2.08
CA PRO A 52 -8.41 -2.88 -2.68
C PRO A 52 -8.20 -4.33 -2.20
N LEU A 53 -7.09 -4.62 -1.50
CA LEU A 53 -6.70 -5.98 -1.10
C LEU A 53 -7.05 -6.30 0.35
N VAL A 54 -7.18 -5.30 1.22
CA VAL A 54 -7.40 -5.47 2.66
C VAL A 54 -8.21 -4.30 3.23
N GLY A 55 -9.04 -4.56 4.24
CA GLY A 55 -9.81 -3.55 4.96
C GLY A 55 -11.17 -3.26 4.32
N TRP A 56 -11.81 -2.17 4.75
CA TRP A 56 -13.20 -1.85 4.40
C TRP A 56 -13.39 -1.56 2.91
N GLN A 57 -12.36 -1.07 2.24
CA GLN A 57 -12.41 -0.80 0.80
C GLN A 57 -12.37 -2.09 -0.05
N ARG A 58 -12.12 -3.24 0.59
CA ARG A 58 -12.30 -4.58 0.02
C ARG A 58 -13.77 -4.99 0.02
N GLY A 59 -14.55 -4.35 -0.86
CA GLY A 59 -15.87 -4.83 -1.27
C GLY A 59 -17.09 -4.43 -0.43
N TYR A 60 -16.98 -3.66 0.66
CA TYR A 60 -18.15 -3.02 1.30
C TYR A 60 -17.77 -1.86 2.24
N VAL A 61 -18.34 -0.66 2.03
CA VAL A 61 -18.27 0.47 2.97
C VAL A 61 -19.29 0.21 4.10
N PRO A 62 -18.92 0.26 5.40
CA PRO A 62 -19.90 0.24 6.48
C PRO A 62 -20.80 1.48 6.38
N GLU A 63 -22.12 1.34 6.57
CA GLU A 63 -23.11 2.43 6.41
C GLU A 63 -22.82 3.70 7.27
N ASP A 64 -21.99 3.58 8.32
CA ASP A 64 -21.76 4.65 9.32
C ASP A 64 -20.31 5.16 9.44
N ALA A 65 -19.42 4.89 8.48
CA ALA A 65 -18.02 5.35 8.55
C ALA A 65 -17.79 6.64 7.72
N PRO A 66 -17.28 7.74 8.30
CA PRO A 66 -16.98 8.96 7.55
C PRO A 66 -15.84 8.72 6.53
N ASP A 67 -16.03 9.27 5.32
CA ASP A 67 -15.08 9.17 4.21
C ASP A 67 -13.71 9.77 4.57
N PRO A 68 -12.58 9.08 4.28
CA PRO A 68 -11.30 9.75 4.20
C PRO A 68 -11.29 10.58 2.91
N THR A 69 -11.25 11.90 3.06
CA THR A 69 -11.33 12.89 1.97
C THR A 69 -10.35 12.63 0.83
N ASP A 70 -10.89 12.64 -0.40
CA ASP A 70 -10.21 12.43 -1.67
C ASP A 70 -9.52 13.69 -2.20
N GLU A 71 -8.18 13.67 -2.26
CA GLU A 71 -7.43 14.43 -3.26
C GLU A 71 -6.20 13.62 -3.71
N VAL A 72 -6.27 13.01 -4.90
CA VAL A 72 -5.11 12.41 -5.61
C VAL A 72 -5.28 12.52 -7.13
N THR A 73 -4.23 12.93 -7.85
CA THR A 73 -4.12 12.91 -9.32
C THR A 73 -2.74 12.37 -9.71
N VAL A 74 -2.43 11.50 -10.68
CA VAL A 74 -3.09 10.42 -11.47
C VAL A 74 -1.94 9.60 -12.11
N LEU A 75 -1.91 8.29 -11.87
CA LEU A 75 -1.95 7.24 -12.91
C LEU A 75 -3.14 6.38 -12.46
N ARG A 76 -4.27 6.42 -13.16
CA ARG A 76 -5.55 5.98 -12.58
C ARG A 76 -5.63 4.46 -12.53
N LEU A 77 -5.32 3.93 -11.36
CA LEU A 77 -5.70 2.59 -10.94
C LEU A 77 -7.23 2.33 -11.11
N ALA A 78 -8.04 3.40 -11.16
CA ALA A 78 -9.47 3.38 -11.45
C ALA A 78 -9.84 2.88 -12.86
N ASP A 79 -8.89 2.86 -13.80
CA ASP A 79 -9.10 2.32 -15.14
C ASP A 79 -8.80 0.81 -15.22
N LEU A 80 -8.26 0.22 -14.15
CA LEU A 80 -8.17 -1.23 -14.04
C LEU A 80 -9.57 -1.77 -13.74
N PRO A 81 -10.03 -2.82 -14.45
CA PRO A 81 -11.32 -3.42 -14.18
C PRO A 81 -11.39 -3.83 -12.71
N MET A 82 -12.25 -3.19 -11.95
CA MET A 82 -12.57 -3.63 -10.59
C MET A 82 -13.26 -4.99 -10.72
N PRO A 83 -12.68 -6.08 -10.21
CA PRO A 83 -13.36 -7.37 -10.24
C PRO A 83 -14.72 -7.24 -9.54
N GLU A 84 -15.74 -7.88 -10.11
CA GLU A 84 -17.08 -7.88 -9.53
C GLU A 84 -17.04 -8.28 -8.05
N ARG A 85 -17.75 -7.49 -7.24
CA ARG A 85 -17.78 -7.61 -5.79
C ARG A 85 -18.49 -8.91 -5.40
N THR A 86 -17.75 -9.92 -4.98
CA THR A 86 -18.30 -11.18 -4.46
C THR A 86 -18.54 -11.10 -2.94
N VAL A 87 -19.63 -11.70 -2.48
CA VAL A 87 -19.91 -11.88 -1.05
C VAL A 87 -18.76 -12.65 -0.42
N ALA A 88 -18.38 -12.30 0.81
CA ALA A 88 -17.36 -13.03 1.54
C ALA A 88 -17.80 -14.47 1.82
N GLY A 89 -17.44 -15.40 0.93
CA GLY A 89 -17.83 -16.80 1.02
C GLY A 89 -17.06 -17.61 2.07
N THR A 90 -15.95 -17.06 2.61
CA THR A 90 -15.04 -17.77 3.53
C THR A 90 -14.66 -16.92 4.75
N ASP A 91 -14.24 -17.57 5.83
CA ASP A 91 -13.72 -16.90 7.04
C ASP A 91 -12.49 -16.03 6.74
N ALA A 92 -11.61 -16.48 5.86
CA ALA A 92 -10.44 -15.72 5.44
C ALA A 92 -10.84 -14.42 4.72
N GLU A 93 -11.85 -14.48 3.85
CA GLU A 93 -12.38 -13.32 3.14
C GLU A 93 -13.04 -12.33 4.12
N ARG A 94 -13.75 -12.82 5.15
CA ARG A 94 -14.29 -11.99 6.24
C ARG A 94 -13.16 -11.32 7.04
N TYR A 95 -12.11 -12.06 7.36
CA TYR A 95 -10.97 -11.52 8.10
C TYR A 95 -10.24 -10.42 7.32
N LEU A 96 -9.96 -10.63 6.05
CA LEU A 96 -9.25 -9.67 5.19
C LEU A 96 -10.00 -8.35 5.00
N ARG A 97 -11.32 -8.33 5.22
CA ARG A 97 -12.14 -7.10 5.24
C ARG A 97 -12.11 -6.36 6.58
N SER A 98 -11.49 -6.94 7.62
CA SER A 98 -11.46 -6.37 8.96
C SER A 98 -10.41 -5.27 9.11
N ARG A 99 -10.62 -4.40 10.10
CA ARG A 99 -9.61 -3.43 10.56
C ARG A 99 -8.32 -4.11 11.03
N ALA A 100 -8.42 -5.27 11.67
CA ALA A 100 -7.26 -6.02 12.15
C ALA A 100 -6.36 -6.47 10.99
N ALA A 101 -6.95 -6.93 9.88
CA ALA A 101 -6.17 -7.26 8.68
C ALA A 101 -5.48 -6.02 8.10
N TRP A 102 -6.18 -4.88 8.07
CA TRP A 102 -5.58 -3.61 7.64
C TRP A 102 -4.38 -3.21 8.50
N GLU A 103 -4.53 -3.26 9.82
CA GLU A 103 -3.46 -2.93 10.76
C GLU A 103 -2.25 -3.84 10.59
N ILE A 104 -2.44 -5.16 10.47
CA ILE A 104 -1.33 -6.11 10.23
C ILE A 104 -0.61 -5.81 8.91
N ALA A 105 -1.37 -5.58 7.83
CA ALA A 105 -0.78 -5.29 6.52
C ALA A 105 -0.04 -3.96 6.52
N ALA A 106 -0.64 -2.90 7.08
CA ALA A 106 -0.03 -1.60 7.19
C ALA A 106 1.23 -1.63 8.04
N ASP A 107 1.18 -2.24 9.23
CA ASP A 107 2.34 -2.37 10.12
C ASP A 107 3.49 -3.11 9.43
N ARG A 108 3.18 -4.20 8.72
CA ARG A 108 4.18 -4.97 7.99
C ARG A 108 4.86 -4.14 6.90
N LEU A 109 4.09 -3.51 6.02
CA LEU A 109 4.64 -2.79 4.86
C LEU A 109 5.32 -1.48 5.28
N VAL A 110 4.75 -0.75 6.24
CA VAL A 110 5.37 0.46 6.81
C VAL A 110 6.66 0.13 7.53
N ALA A 111 6.76 -1.02 8.22
CA ALA A 111 8.01 -1.43 8.85
C ALA A 111 9.14 -1.62 7.82
N ILE A 112 8.86 -2.22 6.66
CA ILE A 112 9.84 -2.36 5.57
C ILE A 112 10.29 -0.99 5.07
N LEU A 113 9.36 -0.09 4.77
CA LEU A 113 9.68 1.25 4.27
C LEU A 113 10.47 2.09 5.30
N ARG A 114 10.11 2.00 6.59
CA ARG A 114 10.80 2.71 7.67
C ARG A 114 12.24 2.24 7.85
N GLN A 115 12.50 0.95 7.70
CA GLN A 115 13.87 0.43 7.75
C GLN A 115 14.75 0.97 6.62
N ALA A 116 14.14 1.29 5.47
CA ALA A 116 14.80 1.86 4.30
C ALA A 116 14.87 3.41 4.30
N ASP A 117 14.35 4.09 5.34
CA ASP A 117 14.47 5.54 5.53
C ASP A 117 15.45 5.88 6.68
N PRO A 118 16.77 5.79 6.45
CA PRO A 118 17.76 6.05 7.48
C PRO A 118 17.86 7.54 7.89
N GLY A 119 17.12 8.45 7.23
CA GLY A 119 17.33 9.90 7.36
C GLY A 119 16.09 10.75 7.66
N ARG A 120 14.87 10.18 7.64
CA ARG A 120 13.61 10.94 7.62
C ARG A 120 13.58 11.98 6.50
N GLY A 121 14.19 11.65 5.36
CA GLY A 121 14.28 12.56 4.23
C GLY A 121 12.98 12.55 3.44
N HIS A 122 12.53 13.70 2.92
CA HIS A 122 11.50 13.77 1.87
C HIS A 122 12.07 13.28 0.53
N GLY A 123 12.47 12.02 0.45
CA GLY A 123 12.96 11.38 -0.76
C GLY A 123 11.88 10.56 -1.48
N LEU A 124 11.16 11.20 -2.39
CA LEU A 124 10.56 10.68 -3.63
C LEU A 124 9.72 11.85 -4.18
N GLY A 125 10.42 12.93 -4.50
CA GLY A 125 9.87 14.20 -4.92
C GLY A 125 11.05 15.14 -5.16
N VAL A 126 11.18 15.63 -6.38
CA VAL A 126 12.26 16.53 -6.82
C VAL A 126 13.63 15.85 -7.04
N ALA A 127 13.69 14.90 -7.99
CA ALA A 127 14.64 15.16 -9.07
C ALA A 127 14.08 16.40 -9.76
N THR A 128 14.61 17.57 -9.40
CA THR A 128 14.29 18.83 -10.07
C THR A 128 14.40 18.55 -11.56
N VAL A 129 13.36 18.87 -12.32
CA VAL A 129 13.43 18.95 -13.79
C VAL A 129 14.68 19.76 -14.22
N ALA A 130 15.15 20.68 -13.37
CA ALA A 130 16.39 21.44 -13.50
C ALA A 130 17.72 20.64 -13.47
N GLU A 131 17.75 19.36 -13.13
CA GLU A 131 18.96 18.51 -13.20
C GLU A 131 19.07 17.78 -14.55
N LEU A 132 17.94 17.51 -15.22
CA LEU A 132 17.90 16.89 -16.55
C LEU A 132 18.23 17.91 -17.66
N ASP A 133 17.85 19.18 -17.49
CA ASP A 133 18.19 20.25 -18.44
C ASP A 133 19.69 20.66 -18.40
N ARG A 134 20.46 20.25 -17.38
CA ARG A 134 21.90 20.55 -17.31
C ARG A 134 22.79 19.51 -18.00
N ARG A 135 22.20 18.49 -18.62
CA ARG A 135 22.92 17.41 -19.34
C ARG A 135 22.46 17.21 -20.80
N ALA A 136 21.58 18.07 -21.30
CA ALA A 136 21.25 18.18 -22.72
C ALA A 136 21.99 19.39 -23.33
#